data_AF-A0A7K1B643-F1
#
_entry.id   AF-A0A7K1B643-F1
#
_cell.length_a   1.000
_cell.length_b   1.000
_cell.length_c   1.000
_cell.angle_alpha   90.00
_cell.angle_beta   90.00
_cell.angle_gamma   90.00
#
_symmetry.space_group_name_H-M   'P 1'
#
loop_
_entity.id
_entity.type
_entity.pdbx_description
1 polymer ?
#
loop_
_entity_poly.entity_id
_entity_poly.type
_entity_poly.pdbx_seq_one_letter_code
_entity_poly.pdbx_strand_id
1 'polypeptide(L)' 'MDIGPQELLILAIVLLVVFGGSQIPKLAKNLGSAQAEFKKGLAEASAASKQATAATPAAATTTTAATDADQPTTTS' A
#
# COMPACT_ATOMS: atom_id res chain seq x y z
N MET A 1 3.16 -8.82 -37.35
CA MET A 1 4.10 -9.61 -36.52
C MET A 1 3.35 -9.87 -35.24
N ASP A 2 2.49 -10.88 -35.27
CA ASP A 2 1.53 -11.13 -34.22
C ASP A 2 2.20 -12.03 -33.19
N ILE A 3 2.30 -11.54 -31.95
CA ILE A 3 2.74 -12.36 -30.83
C ILE A 3 1.62 -13.39 -30.59
N GLY A 4 1.89 -14.62 -31.01
CA GLY A 4 0.99 -15.73 -30.85
C GLY A 4 1.11 -16.37 -29.48
N PRO A 5 0.20 -17.31 -29.17
CA PRO A 5 0.25 -18.08 -27.93
C PRO A 5 1.56 -18.87 -27.78
N GLN A 6 2.20 -19.25 -28.89
CA GLN A 6 3.52 -19.88 -28.92
C GLN A 6 4.61 -18.95 -28.34
N GLU A 7 4.71 -17.72 -28.86
CA GLU A 7 5.72 -16.75 -28.43
C GLU A 7 5.52 -16.37 -26.96
N LEU A 8 4.27 -16.21 -26.53
CA LEU A 8 3.95 -15.96 -25.12
C LEU A 8 4.33 -17.13 -24.22
N LEU A 9 4.12 -18.38 -24.65
CA LEU A 9 4.52 -19.55 -23.87
C LEU A 9 6.05 -19.60 -23.72
N ILE A 10 6.80 -19.34 -24.79
CA ILE A 10 8.26 -19.31 -24.76
C ILE A 10 8.76 -18.21 -23.81
N LEU A 11 8.18 -17.01 -23.90
CA LEU A 11 8.52 -15.90 -22.99
C LEU A 11 8.18 -16.24 -21.53
N ALA A 12 7.02 -16.87 -21.29
CA ALA A 12 6.62 -17.29 -19.96
C ALA A 12 7.59 -18.34 -19.37
N ILE A 13 8.08 -19.28 -20.19
CA ILE A 13 9.11 -20.24 -19.76
C ILE A 13 10.41 -19.54 -19.42
N VAL A 14 10.88 -18.58 -20.24
CA VAL A 14 12.11 -17.82 -19.95
C VAL A 14 11.97 -17.06 -18.62
N LEU A 15 10.85 -16.36 -18.43
CA LEU A 15 10.54 -15.70 -17.16
C LEU A 15 10.50 -16.68 -15.99
N LEU A 16 9.87 -17.84 -16.17
CA LEU A 16 9.80 -18.87 -15.13
C LEU A 16 11.17 -19.47 -14.78
N VAL A 17 12.10 -19.55 -15.74
CA VAL A 17 13.48 -20.00 -15.48
C VAL A 17 14.28 -18.93 -14.72
N VAL A 18 14.15 -17.65 -15.09
CA VAL A 18 14.88 -16.54 -14.43
C VAL A 18 14.33 -16.26 -13.04
N PHE A 19 13.01 -16.20 -12.90
CA PHE A 19 12.34 -15.85 -11.64
C PHE A 19 12.03 -17.07 -10.78
N GLY A 20 11.90 -18.26 -11.36
CA GLY A 20 11.47 -19.48 -10.67
C GLY A 20 9.93 -19.60 -10.60
N GLY A 21 9.42 -20.84 -10.71
CA GLY A 21 7.98 -21.12 -10.74
C GLY A 21 7.19 -20.67 -9.51
N SER A 22 7.85 -20.49 -8.36
CA SER A 22 7.22 -20.05 -7.11
C SER A 22 7.18 -18.53 -6.94
N GLN A 23 7.97 -17.76 -7.69
CA GLN A 23 8.08 -16.31 -7.49
C GLN A 23 6.96 -15.53 -8.20
N ILE A 24 6.58 -15.92 -9.42
CA ILE A 24 5.45 -15.33 -10.14
C ILE A 24 4.14 -15.36 -9.32
N PRO A 25 3.68 -16.51 -8.78
CA PRO A 25 2.44 -16.55 -7.99
C PRO A 25 2.56 -15.78 -6.66
N LYS A 26 3.75 -15.74 -6.05
CA LYS A 26 4.00 -14.99 -4.82
C LYS A 26 3.92 -13.48 -5.05
N LEU A 27 4.54 -13.00 -6.13
CA LEU A 27 4.47 -11.60 -6.56
C LEU A 27 3.04 -11.20 -6.92
N ALA A 28 2.33 -12.05 -7.70
CA ALA A 28 0.94 -11.81 -8.07
C ALA A 28 0.04 -11.72 -6.84
N LYS A 29 0.22 -12.61 -5.85
CA LYS A 29 -0.58 -12.57 -4.61
C LYS A 29 -0.32 -11.30 -3.81
N ASN A 30 0.94 -10.94 -3.59
CA ASN A 30 1.29 -9.75 -2.82
C ASN A 30 0.85 -8.45 -3.51
N LEU A 31 1.03 -8.37 -4.83
CA LEU A 31 0.61 -7.22 -5.63
C LEU A 31 -0.92 -7.12 -5.69
N GLY A 32 -1.62 -8.25 -5.82
CA GLY A 32 -3.08 -8.30 -5.81
C GLY A 32 -3.66 -7.83 -4.48
N SER A 33 -3.10 -8.28 -3.35
CA SER A 33 -3.49 -7.80 -2.02
C SER A 33 -3.25 -6.29 -1.87
N ALA A 34 -2.07 -5.79 -2.25
CA ALA A 34 -1.75 -4.37 -2.19
C ALA A 34 -2.69 -3.52 -3.08
N GLN A 35 -2.98 -3.98 -4.30
CA GLN A 35 -3.91 -3.30 -5.20
C GLN A 35 -5.35 -3.31 -4.67
N ALA A 36 -5.78 -4.41 -4.04
CA ALA A 36 -7.10 -4.52 -3.44
C ALA A 36 -7.28 -3.55 -2.26
N GLU A 37 -6.30 -3.49 -1.35
CA GLU A 37 -6.29 -2.54 -0.23
C GLU A 37 -6.23 -1.09 -0.72
N PHE A 38 -5.40 -0.79 -1.72
CA PHE A 38 -5.35 0.53 -2.34
C PHE A 38 -6.69 0.95 -2.95
N LYS A 39 -7.34 0.05 -3.71
CA LYS A 39 -8.65 0.31 -4.31
C LYS A 39 -9.73 0.54 -3.24
N LYS A 40 -9.68 -0.23 -2.15
CA LYS A 40 -10.58 -0.08 -1.00
C LYS A 40 -10.38 1.29 -0.33
N GLY A 41 -9.14 1.66 0.00
CA GLY A 41 -8.85 2.96 0.61
C GLY A 41 -9.27 4.14 -0.28
N LEU A 42 -9.09 4.02 -1.61
CA LEU A 42 -9.53 5.05 -2.55
C LEU A 42 -11.07 5.16 -2.62
N ALA A 43 -11.79 4.04 -2.53
CA ALA A 43 -13.25 4.02 -2.48
C ALA A 43 -13.78 4.60 -1.16
N GLU A 44 -13.16 4.25 -0.03
CA GLU A 44 -13.48 4.79 1.29
C GLU A 44 -13.21 6.30 1.38
N ALA A 45 -12.09 6.78 0.85
CA ALA A 45 -11.80 8.22 0.77
C ALA A 45 -12.80 8.98 -0.12
N SER A 46 -13.22 8.37 -1.23
CA SER A 46 -14.22 8.95 -2.13
C SER A 46 -15.62 8.98 -1.48
N ALA A 47 -15.95 7.97 -0.67
CA ALA A 47 -17.20 7.91 0.09
C ALA A 47 -17.19 8.88 1.28
N ALA A 48 -16.07 8.99 2.02
CA ALA A 48 -15.89 9.93 3.12
C ALA A 48 -16.02 11.39 2.66
N SER A 49 -15.53 11.71 1.46
CA SER A 49 -15.68 13.04 0.84
C SER A 49 -17.13 13.40 0.51
N LYS A 50 -18.03 12.42 0.31
CA LYS A 50 -19.48 12.64 0.14
C LYS A 50 -20.23 12.77 1.47
N GLN A 51 -19.67 12.27 2.57
CA GLN A 51 -20.31 12.25 3.89
C GLN A 51 -19.86 13.42 4.79
N ALA A 52 -18.72 14.04 4.49
CA ALA A 52 -18.15 15.18 5.23
C ALA A 52 -18.95 16.49 5.15
N THR A 53 -20.00 16.59 4.31
CA THR A 53 -20.87 17.79 4.27
C THR A 53 -22.01 17.75 5.31
N ALA A 54 -22.12 16.69 6.14
CA ALA A 54 -23.23 16.52 7.09
C ALA A 54 -22.84 16.38 8.57
N ALA A 55 -21.59 16.63 8.97
CA ALA A 55 -21.23 16.63 10.39
C ALA A 55 -20.05 17.56 10.70
N THR A 56 -20.36 18.82 11.05
CA THR A 56 -19.54 19.59 11.98
C THR A 56 -19.68 18.97 13.36
N PRO A 57 -18.57 18.68 14.05
CA PRO A 57 -18.43 19.20 15.39
C PRO A 57 -17.12 19.98 15.51
N ALA A 58 -17.28 21.24 15.91
CA ALA A 58 -16.25 22.01 16.54
C ALA A 58 -15.74 21.26 17.78
N ALA A 59 -14.46 20.91 17.81
CA ALA A 59 -13.70 20.68 19.02
C ALA A 59 -12.20 20.73 18.72
N ALA A 60 -11.70 21.92 18.40
CA ALA A 60 -10.32 22.25 18.73
C ALA A 60 -10.27 22.56 20.23
N THR A 61 -9.79 21.63 21.06
CA THR A 61 -9.15 21.95 22.35
C THR A 61 -8.20 20.82 22.78
N THR A 62 -6.92 21.04 22.54
CA THR A 62 -5.80 20.96 23.50
C THR A 62 -5.80 19.89 24.60
N THR A 63 -4.79 18.99 24.59
CA THR A 63 -3.97 18.47 25.72
C THR A 63 -3.30 17.15 25.25
N THR A 64 -2.05 17.16 24.80
CA THR A 64 -0.85 16.86 25.63
C THR A 64 0.35 17.35 24.80
N ALA A 65 0.89 18.54 25.02
CA ALA A 65 1.87 18.87 26.07
C ALA A 65 3.14 18.00 25.98
N ALA A 66 4.16 18.58 25.33
CA ALA A 66 5.60 18.44 25.58
C ALA A 66 6.11 17.09 26.15
N THR A 67 6.81 16.32 25.32
CA THR A 67 8.03 15.67 25.82
C THR A 67 9.15 16.68 25.66
N ASP A 68 9.46 17.28 26.80
CA ASP A 68 10.53 18.21 27.07
C ASP A 68 11.86 17.77 26.46
N ALA A 69 12.58 18.75 25.95
CA ALA A 69 14.02 18.67 25.83
C ALA A 69 14.60 18.77 27.24
N ASP A 70 14.91 17.62 27.85
CA ASP A 70 15.79 17.56 29.03
C ASP A 70 16.96 16.60 28.73
N GLN A 71 17.95 17.10 27.98
CA GLN A 71 19.35 16.86 28.32
C GLN A 71 19.62 17.74 29.56
N PRO A 72 20.31 17.31 30.63
CA PRO A 72 21.55 16.52 30.58
C PRO A 72 21.76 15.54 31.76
N THR A 73 22.32 14.34 31.54
CA THR A 73 23.10 13.68 32.60
C THR A 73 24.30 12.94 32.03
N THR A 74 25.45 13.60 32.13
CA THR A 74 26.74 12.98 32.45
C THR A 74 26.55 11.82 33.42
N THR A 75 27.04 10.62 33.09
CA THR A 75 27.44 9.63 34.08
C THR A 75 28.60 8.80 33.51
N SER A 76 29.77 9.19 34.03
CA SER A 76 31.03 8.49 34.30
C SER A 76 31.50 7.30 33.46
#